data_AF-A0A1V4DE99-F1
#
_entry.id   AF-A0A1V4DE99-F1
#
_cell.length_a   1.000
_cell.length_b   1.000
_cell.length_c   1.000
_cell.angle_alpha   90.00
_cell.angle_beta   90.00
_cell.angle_gamma   90.00
#
_symmetry.space_group_name_H-M   'P 1'
#
loop_
_entity.id
_entity.type
_entity.pdbx_description
1 polymer ?
#
loop_
_entity_poly.entity_id
_entity_poly.type
_entity_poly.pdbx_seq_one_letter_code
_entity_poly.pdbx_strand_id
1 'polypeptide(L)'
;MVLILKKEAEVWHLFEDDDGFHHYSVFYHFSGKIINGPPFWIEHSKEVSTPNFVKFNNIGIGFTESISISPRSLAEPIVQLEIELSMPWLLKKLPLEENTK
;
A
#
# COMPACT_ATOMS: atom_id res chain seq x y z
N MET A 1 24.28 2.29 12.23
CA MET A 1 23.42 3.48 12.18
C MET A 1 21.98 2.99 12.15
N VAL A 2 21.23 3.15 13.25
CA VAL A 2 19.83 2.70 13.32
C VAL A 2 18.96 3.91 12.98
N LEU A 3 18.33 3.91 11.81
CA LEU A 3 17.39 4.96 11.43
C LEU A 3 16.11 4.76 12.27
N ILE A 4 15.83 5.69 13.19
CA ILE A 4 14.61 5.65 14.02
C ILE A 4 13.52 6.39 13.25
N LEU A 5 12.71 5.66 12.48
CA LEU A 5 11.56 6.22 11.79
C LEU A 5 10.36 6.26 12.76
N LYS A 6 9.81 7.45 12.97
CA LYS A 6 8.59 7.69 13.78
C LYS A 6 7.30 7.70 12.95
N LYS A 7 7.38 7.41 11.65
CA LYS A 7 6.25 7.61 10.75
C LYS A 7 5.38 6.36 10.71
N GLU A 8 4.09 6.57 10.91
CA GLU A 8 3.08 5.52 10.76
C GLU A 8 2.90 5.12 9.29
N ALA A 9 3.27 6.00 8.35
CA ALA A 9 3.18 5.77 6.92
C ALA A 9 4.43 6.23 6.15
N GLU A 10 4.65 5.62 4.99
CA GLU A 10 5.58 6.12 3.98
C GLU A 10 4.99 5.97 2.59
N VAL A 11 5.34 6.92 1.72
CA VAL A 11 4.94 6.94 0.31
C VAL A 11 6.21 6.99 -0.52
N TRP A 12 6.35 6.03 -1.41
CA TRP A 12 7.46 5.90 -2.34
C TRP A 12 6.95 6.12 -3.75
N HIS A 13 7.53 7.08 -4.46
CA HIS A 13 7.39 7.17 -5.91
C HIS A 13 8.42 6.23 -6.54
N LEU A 14 7.95 5.18 -7.21
CA LEU A 14 8.81 4.15 -7.77
C LEU A 14 9.37 4.59 -9.13
N PHE A 15 8.48 4.88 -10.07
CA PHE A 15 8.83 5.32 -11.42
C PHE A 15 7.61 5.92 -12.15
N GLU A 16 7.87 6.58 -13.27
CA GLU A 16 6.90 7.00 -14.27
C GLU A 16 7.02 6.05 -15.48
N ASP A 17 5.89 5.59 -16.02
CA ASP A 17 5.87 4.76 -17.23
C ASP A 17 5.72 5.58 -18.52
N ASP A 18 5.82 4.92 -19.67
CA ASP A 18 5.78 5.55 -20.99
C ASP A 18 4.43 6.24 -21.30
N ASP A 19 3.37 5.88 -20.57
CA ASP A 19 2.03 6.47 -20.69
C ASP A 19 1.83 7.68 -19.75
N GLY A 20 2.87 8.06 -18.99
CA GLY A 20 2.86 9.17 -18.04
C GLY A 20 2.12 8.85 -16.73
N PHE A 21 1.96 7.57 -16.39
CA PHE A 21 1.44 7.14 -15.11
C PHE A 21 2.59 7.00 -14.10
N HIS A 22 2.34 7.51 -12.90
CA HIS A 22 3.24 7.41 -11.77
C HIS A 22 2.84 6.23 -10.89
N HIS A 23 3.83 5.39 -10.59
CA HIS A 23 3.66 4.21 -9.75
C HIS A 23 4.15 4.52 -8.34
N TYR A 24 3.27 4.33 -7.37
CA TYR A 24 3.54 4.54 -5.95
C TYR A 24 3.40 3.25 -5.17
N SER A 25 4.26 3.09 -4.17
CA SER A 25 4.08 2.13 -3.08
C SER A 25 3.90 2.90 -1.79
N VAL A 26 2.87 2.55 -1.04
CA VAL A 26 2.55 3.18 0.24
C VAL A 26 2.36 2.09 1.26
N PHE A 27 2.92 2.30 2.44
CA PHE A 27 2.52 1.50 3.59
C PHE A 27 2.03 2.40 4.73
N TYR A 28 1.12 1.86 5.54
CA TYR A 28 0.61 2.48 6.76
C TYR A 28 0.47 1.43 7.87
N HIS A 29 0.79 1.80 9.10
CA HIS A 29 0.78 0.89 10.25
C HIS A 29 -0.32 1.26 11.23
N PHE A 30 -0.98 0.24 11.81
CA PHE A 30 -1.93 0.41 12.91
C PHE A 30 -1.89 -0.78 13.86
N SER A 31 -2.29 -0.57 15.11
CA SER A 31 -2.44 -1.64 16.10
C SER A 31 -3.64 -2.51 15.77
N GLY A 32 -3.43 -3.81 15.61
CA GLY A 32 -4.45 -4.77 15.23
C GLY A 32 -3.87 -6.13 14.89
N LYS A 33 -4.76 -7.07 14.58
CA LYS A 33 -4.39 -8.43 14.15
C LYS A 33 -5.23 -8.84 12.95
N ILE A 34 -4.63 -9.54 12.00
CA ILE A 34 -5.38 -10.14 10.89
C ILE A 34 -6.09 -11.41 11.41
N ILE A 35 -7.42 -11.40 11.40
CA ILE A 35 -8.23 -12.52 11.90
C ILE A 35 -8.44 -13.60 10.82
N ASN A 36 -8.65 -13.16 9.58
CA ASN A 36 -8.86 -14.03 8.42
C ASN A 36 -8.52 -13.26 7.13
N GLY A 37 -8.12 -13.98 6.09
CA GLY A 37 -7.76 -13.42 4.78
C GLY A 37 -6.69 -14.28 4.09
N PRO A 38 -6.46 -14.08 2.79
CA PRO A 38 -5.34 -14.72 2.12
C PRO A 38 -4.01 -14.14 2.64
N PRO A 39 -2.92 -14.91 2.62
CA PRO A 39 -1.61 -14.37 2.94
C PRO A 39 -1.25 -13.26 1.94
N PHE A 40 -0.60 -12.21 2.43
CA PHE A 40 -0.15 -11.12 1.58
C PHE A 40 1.01 -11.53 0.69
N TRP A 41 1.99 -12.27 1.20
CA TRP A 41 3.10 -12.77 0.37
C TRP A 41 2.75 -14.14 -0.21
N ILE A 42 2.68 -14.24 -1.53
CA ILE A 42 2.54 -15.51 -2.25
C ILE A 42 3.94 -16.00 -2.60
N GLU A 43 4.35 -17.11 -1.99
CA GLU A 43 5.61 -17.77 -2.32
C GLU A 43 5.48 -18.57 -3.62
N HIS A 44 6.37 -18.31 -4.58
CA HIS A 44 6.50 -19.08 -5.82
C HIS A 44 7.70 -20.02 -5.77
N SER A 45 8.75 -19.64 -5.04
CA SER A 45 9.93 -20.44 -4.75
C SER A 45 10.59 -19.99 -3.43
N LYS A 46 11.69 -20.65 -3.03
CA LYS A 46 12.43 -20.28 -1.80
C LYS A 46 12.94 -18.83 -1.79
N GLU A 47 13.14 -18.23 -2.96
CA GLU A 47 13.77 -16.92 -3.11
C GLU A 47 12.83 -15.91 -3.78
N VAL A 48 11.65 -16.34 -4.23
CA VAL A 48 10.72 -15.53 -5.01
C VAL A 48 9.34 -15.57 -4.37
N SER A 49 8.89 -14.40 -3.92
CA SER A 49 7.53 -14.15 -3.50
C SER A 49 6.98 -12.90 -4.20
N THR A 50 5.67 -12.82 -4.35
CA THR A 50 4.98 -11.64 -4.87
C THR A 50 3.88 -11.21 -3.92
N PRO A 51 3.58 -9.90 -3.82
CA PRO A 51 2.48 -9.44 -3.00
C PRO A 51 1.12 -9.82 -3.61
N ASN A 52 0.15 -10.09 -2.75
CA ASN A 52 -1.22 -10.50 -3.06
C ASN A 52 -2.16 -9.32 -2.82
N PHE A 53 -2.13 -8.35 -3.73
CA PHE A 53 -3.01 -7.20 -3.66
C PHE A 53 -4.42 -7.56 -4.11
N VAL A 54 -5.41 -7.16 -3.31
CA VAL A 54 -6.79 -7.02 -3.78
C VAL A 54 -6.85 -5.77 -4.65
N LYS A 55 -7.18 -5.92 -5.93
CA LYS A 55 -7.17 -4.83 -6.91
C LYS A 55 -8.55 -4.21 -7.08
N PHE A 56 -8.60 -2.88 -7.03
CA PHE A 56 -9.74 -2.05 -7.37
C PHE A 56 -9.27 -0.93 -8.31
N ASN A 57 -9.60 -1.05 -9.60
CA ASN A 57 -9.06 -0.20 -10.67
C ASN A 57 -7.51 -0.16 -10.61
N ASN A 58 -6.94 1.03 -10.45
CA ASN A 58 -5.49 1.24 -10.43
C ASN A 58 -4.91 1.23 -9.00
N ILE A 59 -5.68 0.75 -8.04
CA ILE A 59 -5.31 0.66 -6.62
C ILE A 59 -5.26 -0.80 -6.24
N GLY A 60 -4.12 -1.28 -5.75
CA GLY A 60 -3.99 -2.55 -5.07
C GLY A 60 -3.90 -2.33 -3.57
N ILE A 61 -4.61 -3.12 -2.78
CA ILE A 61 -4.62 -3.03 -1.32
C ILE A 61 -4.33 -4.40 -0.71
N GLY A 62 -3.44 -4.45 0.27
CA GLY A 62 -3.07 -5.66 1.00
C GLY A 62 -2.85 -5.37 2.49
N PHE A 63 -2.92 -6.42 3.30
CA PHE A 63 -2.65 -6.34 4.74
C PHE A 63 -1.62 -7.41 5.11
N THR A 64 -0.61 -7.03 5.88
CA THR A 64 0.44 -7.95 6.33
C THR A 64 0.83 -7.68 7.77
N GLU A 65 1.22 -8.72 8.50
CA GLU A 65 1.86 -8.61 9.82
C GLU A 65 3.39 -8.62 9.71
N SER A 66 3.93 -8.78 8.49
CA SER A 66 5.36 -8.63 8.19
C SER A 66 5.72 -7.16 8.06
N ILE A 67 6.17 -6.55 9.15
CA ILE A 67 6.41 -5.11 9.25
C ILE A 67 7.77 -4.75 8.62
N SER A 68 7.76 -3.85 7.63
CA SER A 68 8.97 -3.36 6.97
C SER A 68 9.70 -2.33 7.83
N ILE A 69 8.97 -1.47 8.54
CA ILE A 69 9.51 -0.44 9.43
C ILE A 69 8.66 -0.39 10.71
N SER A 70 9.21 -0.82 11.84
CA SER A 70 8.45 -0.86 13.10
C SER A 70 8.28 0.53 13.72
N PRO A 71 7.04 1.08 13.78
CA PRO A 71 6.80 2.31 14.52
C PRO A 71 6.73 2.00 16.01
N ARG A 72 7.70 2.48 16.80
CA ARG A 72 7.74 2.31 18.26
C ARG A 72 6.50 2.87 18.99
N SER A 73 5.69 3.71 18.34
CA SER A 73 4.51 4.35 18.93
C SER A 73 3.27 3.46 18.97
N LEU A 74 3.23 2.36 18.20
CA LEU A 74 2.07 1.49 18.14
C LEU A 74 2.20 0.33 19.13
N ALA A 75 1.07 0.00 19.77
CA ALA A 75 0.97 -1.19 20.60
C ALA A 75 0.88 -2.43 19.71
N GLU A 76 1.56 -3.51 20.08
CA GLU A 76 1.42 -4.79 19.40
C GLU A 76 0.07 -5.47 19.72
N PRO A 77 -0.47 -6.29 18.81
CA PRO A 77 0.05 -6.60 17.46
C PRO A 77 -0.11 -5.43 16.48
N ILE A 78 0.73 -5.37 15.45
CA ILE A 78 0.72 -4.31 14.42
C ILE A 78 0.43 -4.93 13.06
N VAL A 79 -0.44 -4.29 12.30
CA VAL A 79 -0.73 -4.59 10.90
C VAL A 79 -0.19 -3.47 10.03
N GLN A 80 0.47 -3.86 8.93
CA GLN A 80 0.88 -3.00 7.83
C GLN A 80 -0.16 -3.13 6.71
N LEU A 81 -0.80 -2.02 6.38
CA LEU A 81 -1.58 -1.81 5.17
C LEU A 81 -0.60 -1.46 4.05
N GLU A 82 -0.64 -2.22 2.96
CA GLU A 82 0.14 -2.01 1.75
C GLU A 82 -0.79 -1.51 0.65
N ILE A 83 -0.36 -0.46 -0.06
CA ILE A 83 -1.10 0.11 -1.18
C ILE A 83 -0.15 0.28 -2.35
N GLU A 84 -0.51 -0.30 -3.49
CA GLU A 84 0.10 0.02 -4.79
C GLU A 84 -0.87 0.91 -5.57
N LEU A 85 -0.35 1.96 -6.20
CA LEU A 85 -1.16 2.92 -6.92
C LEU A 85 -0.48 3.29 -8.24
N SER A 86 -1.23 3.24 -9.33
CA SER A 86 -0.82 3.76 -10.63
C SER A 86 -1.76 4.88 -11.08
N MET A 87 -1.26 6.10 -11.18
CA MET A 87 -2.10 7.25 -11.54
C MET A 87 -1.33 8.33 -12.30
N PRO A 88 -2.00 9.12 -13.16
CA PRO A 88 -1.36 10.27 -13.78
C PRO A 88 -1.00 11.32 -12.71
N TRP A 89 0.05 12.09 -12.97
CA TRP A 89 0.47 13.20 -12.09
C TRP A 89 -0.68 14.15 -11.76
N LEU A 90 -1.47 14.49 -12.78
CA LEU A 90 -2.59 15.40 -12.68
C LEU A 90 -3.91 14.62 -12.75
N LEU A 91 -4.62 14.57 -11.62
CA LEU A 91 -5.99 14.10 -11.59
C LEU A 91 -6.88 15.03 -12.41
N LYS A 92 -7.48 14.51 -13.48
CA LYS A 92 -8.52 15.24 -14.21
C LYS A 92 -9.72 15.40 -13.28
N LYS A 93 -10.26 16.62 -13.20
CA LYS A 93 -11.50 16.89 -12.48
C LYS A 93 -12.59 16.02 -13.11
N LEU A 94 -13.17 15.12 -12.32
CA LEU A 94 -14.36 14.40 -12.76
C LEU A 94 -15.47 15.45 -13.01
N PRO A 95 -16.26 15.31 -14.10
CA PRO A 95 -17.46 16.12 -14.26
C PRO A 95 -18.32 15.93 -13.01
N LEU A 96 -18.80 17.03 -12.43
CA LEU A 96 -19.82 16.93 -11.39
C LEU A 96 -21.03 16.25 -12.04
N GLU A 97 -21.49 15.13 -11.49
CA GLU A 97 -22.80 14.60 -11.87
C GLU A 97 -23.82 15.69 -11.55
N GLU A 98 -24.32 16.35 -12.59
CA GLU A 98 -25.50 17.19 -12.46
C GLU A 98 -26.62 16.27 -12.03
N ASN A 99 -26.98 16.34 -10.74
CA ASN A 99 -28.19 15.72 -10.23
C ASN A 99 -29.38 16.36 -10.97
N THR A 100 -29.78 15.77 -12.08
CA THR A 100 -31.02 16.11 -12.77
C THR A 100 -32.16 15.74 -11.83
N LYS A 101 -32.73 16.76 -11.21
CA LYS A 101 -33.99 16.69 -10.45
C LYS A 101 -35.15 16.25 -11.33
#